data_AF-W6S0J3-F1
#
_entry.id   AF-W6S0J3-F1
#
_cell.length_a   1.000
_cell.length_b   1.000
_cell.length_c   1.000
_cell.angle_alpha   90.00
_cell.angle_beta   90.00
_cell.angle_gamma   90.00
#
_symmetry.space_group_name_H-M   'P 1'
#
loop_
_entity.id
_entity.type
_entity.pdbx_description
1 polymer ?
#
loop_
_entity_poly.entity_id
_entity_poly.type
_entity_poly.pdbx_seq_one_letter_code
_entity_poly.pdbx_strand_id
1 'polypeptide(L)'
;MKLYFMKKEALDILKSNLDMIYNMYFTEKDNRWLWKICDGNPFVEFKEIPDFSLAHIDDDSLKGEIEFQNCKLVYKNLSFLTESQACDERLWAGLCHSVFYEYLRKRWDYDKKKPKTQKEAVSNIKSRFFFSGGIRAGLYRNSIAKCWWVGRNTYDATNSNPFEKLDIIGSNDISSKISDIFYSNNFSSNPVILTGVVNALKNFKDEGTQLTLKEHIRPSLQLLNAIGGGVILDCLSEDEITDIVVDNIYGIIQGDNLGVEVDSEDGYADLDDDNEKTEDVSDTLNEDKYIVVGHKVEVLEIETDAHKIISVNYLPGTTNIPPLAKQLLGKIEGDTSFFNGKTYQILKVDIS
;
A
#
# COMPACT_ATOMS: atom_id res chain seq x y z
N MET A 1 -6.75 -26.59 4.04
CA MET A 1 -5.93 -25.55 4.71
C MET A 1 -6.72 -24.93 5.83
N LYS A 2 -6.05 -24.47 6.89
CA LYS A 2 -6.67 -23.83 8.05
C LYS A 2 -6.52 -22.32 7.98
N LEU A 3 -7.61 -21.60 8.21
CA LEU A 3 -7.64 -20.15 8.30
C LEU A 3 -7.57 -19.72 9.76
N TYR A 4 -7.00 -18.55 10.01
CA TYR A 4 -6.73 -18.07 11.35
C TYR A 4 -7.13 -16.61 11.51
N PHE A 5 -7.71 -16.29 12.67
CA PHE A 5 -7.71 -14.93 13.20
C PHE A 5 -6.40 -14.69 13.95
N MET A 6 -5.87 -13.47 13.88
CA MET A 6 -4.88 -12.99 14.83
C MET A 6 -5.56 -12.64 16.15
N LYS A 7 -4.99 -13.09 17.27
CA LYS A 7 -5.46 -12.67 18.61
C LYS A 7 -5.35 -11.16 18.75
N LYS A 8 -6.27 -10.56 19.51
CA LYS A 8 -6.28 -9.10 19.69
C LYS A 8 -4.98 -8.62 20.35
N GLU A 9 -4.51 -9.36 21.34
CA GLU A 9 -3.27 -9.08 22.07
C GLU A 9 -2.06 -9.17 21.14
N ALA A 10 -1.99 -10.20 20.29
CA ALA A 10 -0.92 -10.35 19.30
C ALA A 10 -0.92 -9.23 18.26
N LEU A 11 -2.11 -8.85 17.76
CA LEU A 11 -2.28 -7.73 16.83
C LEU A 11 -1.74 -6.43 17.44
N ASP A 12 -2.11 -6.16 18.70
CA ASP A 12 -1.70 -4.94 19.41
C ASP A 12 -0.19 -4.94 19.71
N ILE A 13 0.39 -6.08 20.10
CA ILE A 13 1.84 -6.25 20.30
C ILE A 13 2.58 -5.97 18.99
N LEU A 14 2.20 -6.62 17.88
CA LEU A 14 2.89 -6.47 16.61
C LEU A 14 2.83 -5.01 16.14
N LYS A 15 1.64 -4.40 16.08
CA LYS A 15 1.47 -3.03 15.59
C LYS A 15 2.22 -2.00 16.43
N SER A 16 2.25 -2.16 17.75
CA SER A 16 2.93 -1.23 18.66
C SER A 16 4.45 -1.36 18.61
N ASN A 17 4.97 -2.52 18.21
CA ASN A 17 6.41 -2.80 18.16
C ASN A 17 6.99 -2.84 16.74
N LEU A 18 6.24 -2.46 15.71
CA LEU A 18 6.67 -2.56 14.30
C LEU A 18 8.02 -1.90 14.05
N ASP A 19 8.31 -0.76 14.68
CA ASP A 19 9.61 -0.08 14.55
C ASP A 19 10.77 -0.99 14.98
N MET A 20 10.57 -1.87 15.97
CA MET A 20 11.61 -2.78 16.44
C MET A 20 11.68 -4.09 15.63
N ILE A 21 10.55 -4.54 15.07
CA ILE A 21 10.43 -5.89 14.48
C ILE A 21 10.31 -5.88 12.95
N TYR A 22 10.25 -4.73 12.28
CA TYR A 22 10.04 -4.66 10.83
C TYR A 22 11.03 -5.50 10.02
N ASN A 23 12.30 -5.57 10.46
CA ASN A 23 13.34 -6.34 9.80
C ASN A 23 12.98 -7.83 9.67
N MET A 24 12.20 -8.38 10.60
CA MET A 24 11.77 -9.78 10.56
C MET A 24 10.96 -10.10 9.31
N TYR A 25 10.21 -9.13 8.76
CA TYR A 25 9.46 -9.31 7.51
C TYR A 25 10.37 -9.43 6.28
N PHE A 26 11.59 -8.90 6.36
CA PHE A 26 12.57 -8.96 5.27
C PHE A 26 13.52 -10.15 5.45
N THR A 27 13.88 -10.51 6.68
CA THR A 27 14.91 -11.53 6.94
C THR A 27 14.33 -12.94 7.14
N GLU A 28 13.19 -13.07 7.80
CA GLU A 28 12.66 -14.38 8.17
C GLU A 28 11.84 -14.99 7.03
N LYS A 29 12.19 -16.22 6.65
CA LYS A 29 11.53 -16.91 5.55
C LYS A 29 10.08 -17.28 5.87
N ASP A 30 9.83 -17.63 7.13
CA ASP A 30 8.55 -18.09 7.64
C ASP A 30 8.10 -17.27 8.85
N ASN A 31 6.89 -17.56 9.34
CA ASN A 31 6.23 -16.79 10.38
C ASN A 31 6.55 -17.24 11.81
N ARG A 32 7.47 -18.20 12.03
CA ARG A 32 7.73 -18.77 13.36
C ARG A 32 8.23 -17.73 14.37
N TRP A 33 8.86 -16.66 13.90
CA TRP A 33 9.31 -15.55 14.74
C TRP A 33 8.17 -14.88 15.52
N LEU A 34 6.93 -14.94 15.02
CA LEU A 34 5.77 -14.35 15.68
C LEU A 34 5.52 -14.95 17.07
N TRP A 35 5.80 -16.25 17.27
CA TRP A 35 5.62 -16.91 18.56
C TRP A 35 6.54 -16.32 19.62
N LYS A 36 7.76 -15.95 19.24
CA LYS A 36 8.73 -15.32 20.15
C LYS A 36 8.31 -13.88 20.48
N ILE A 37 7.83 -13.13 19.49
CA ILE A 37 7.43 -11.73 19.69
C ILE A 37 6.12 -11.62 20.48
N CYS A 38 5.17 -12.54 20.27
CA CYS A 38 3.87 -12.52 20.93
C CYS A 38 3.82 -13.34 22.23
N ASP A 39 4.95 -13.91 22.67
CA ASP A 39 5.05 -14.80 23.83
C ASP A 39 4.01 -15.94 23.82
N GLY A 40 3.94 -16.66 22.71
CA GLY A 40 3.00 -17.77 22.51
C GLY A 40 2.31 -17.74 21.15
N ASN A 41 1.32 -18.61 20.99
CA ASN A 41 0.59 -18.71 19.72
C ASN A 41 -0.20 -17.42 19.44
N PRO A 42 0.12 -16.66 18.37
CA PRO A 42 -0.55 -15.40 18.06
C PRO A 42 -1.90 -15.60 17.36
N PHE A 43 -2.26 -16.84 17.02
CA PHE A 43 -3.41 -17.16 16.19
C PHE A 43 -4.53 -17.90 16.95
N VAL A 44 -5.74 -17.76 16.44
CA VAL A 44 -6.91 -18.58 16.77
C VAL A 44 -7.39 -19.23 15.48
N GLU A 45 -7.50 -20.55 15.46
CA GLU A 45 -8.06 -21.27 14.32
C GLU A 45 -9.51 -20.84 14.10
N PHE A 46 -9.83 -20.48 12.86
CA PHE A 46 -11.16 -20.01 12.46
C PHE A 46 -11.96 -21.11 11.79
N LYS A 47 -11.41 -21.65 10.70
CA LYS A 47 -12.11 -22.56 9.81
C LYS A 47 -11.12 -23.34 8.95
N GLU A 48 -11.42 -24.60 8.69
CA GLU A 48 -10.76 -25.40 7.67
C GLU A 48 -11.54 -25.34 6.35
N ILE A 49 -10.81 -25.16 5.24
CA ILE A 49 -11.35 -25.08 3.88
C ILE A 49 -10.47 -25.91 2.92
N PRO A 50 -10.93 -26.22 1.69
CA PRO A 50 -10.07 -26.80 0.67
C PRO A 50 -8.81 -25.96 0.42
N ASP A 51 -7.70 -26.63 0.10
CA ASP A 51 -6.46 -25.94 -0.24
C ASP A 51 -6.63 -25.13 -1.53
N PHE A 52 -6.15 -23.89 -1.50
CA PHE A 52 -6.01 -23.07 -2.70
C PHE A 52 -4.72 -22.24 -2.61
N SER A 53 -4.24 -21.81 -3.77
CA SER A 53 -3.08 -20.94 -3.88
C SER A 53 -3.48 -19.63 -4.55
N LEU A 54 -2.78 -18.57 -4.17
CA LEU A 54 -2.83 -17.29 -4.85
C LEU A 54 -2.12 -17.40 -6.21
N ALA A 55 -2.33 -16.41 -7.07
CA ALA A 55 -1.77 -16.36 -8.41
C ALA A 55 -0.24 -16.56 -8.37
N HIS A 56 0.30 -17.34 -9.32
CA HIS A 56 1.73 -17.59 -9.38
C HIS A 56 2.50 -16.26 -9.57
N ILE A 57 3.65 -16.14 -8.91
CA ILE A 57 4.54 -14.99 -9.05
C ILE A 57 5.84 -15.49 -9.69
N ASP A 58 6.11 -15.05 -10.90
CA ASP A 58 7.42 -15.15 -11.56
C ASP A 58 7.99 -13.76 -11.85
N ASP A 59 9.24 -13.70 -12.30
CA ASP A 59 9.94 -12.43 -12.52
C ASP A 59 9.36 -11.62 -13.70
N ASP A 60 8.68 -12.28 -14.64
CA ASP A 60 8.00 -11.65 -15.79
C ASP A 60 6.53 -11.28 -15.50
N SER A 61 6.01 -11.66 -14.33
CA SER A 61 4.62 -11.42 -13.96
C SER A 61 4.34 -9.93 -13.76
N LEU A 62 3.37 -9.40 -14.51
CA LEU A 62 2.85 -8.06 -14.25
C LEU A 62 2.14 -8.03 -12.89
N LYS A 63 2.59 -7.15 -11.99
CA LYS A 63 2.03 -6.98 -10.63
C LYS A 63 0.51 -6.77 -10.64
N GLY A 64 0.01 -6.02 -11.64
CA GLY A 64 -1.42 -5.78 -11.83
C GLY A 64 -2.20 -7.04 -12.20
N GLU A 65 -1.64 -7.92 -13.04
CA GLU A 65 -2.28 -9.20 -13.39
C GLU A 65 -2.33 -10.15 -12.20
N ILE A 66 -1.25 -10.22 -11.40
CA ILE A 66 -1.24 -10.99 -10.16
C ILE A 66 -2.35 -10.52 -9.21
N GLU A 67 -2.49 -9.21 -9.03
CA GLU A 67 -3.50 -8.63 -8.14
C GLU A 67 -4.93 -8.87 -8.65
N PHE A 68 -5.15 -8.71 -9.96
CA PHE A 68 -6.40 -9.02 -10.62
C PHE A 68 -6.83 -10.47 -10.43
N GLN A 69 -5.93 -11.42 -10.65
CA GLN A 69 -6.21 -12.85 -10.44
C GLN A 69 -6.45 -13.16 -8.96
N ASN A 70 -5.71 -12.52 -8.05
CA ASN A 70 -5.90 -12.70 -6.62
C ASN A 70 -7.27 -12.21 -6.14
N CYS A 71 -7.81 -11.12 -6.70
CA CYS A 71 -9.17 -10.68 -6.39
C CYS A 71 -10.20 -11.81 -6.65
N LYS A 72 -10.09 -12.48 -7.80
CA LYS A 72 -10.95 -13.61 -8.16
C LYS A 72 -10.72 -14.81 -7.25
N LEU A 73 -9.46 -15.22 -7.05
CA LEU A 73 -9.11 -16.40 -6.27
C LEU A 73 -9.50 -16.26 -4.80
N VAL A 74 -9.20 -15.11 -4.19
CA VAL A 74 -9.51 -14.83 -2.78
C VAL A 74 -11.01 -14.82 -2.58
N TYR A 75 -11.77 -14.07 -3.38
CA TYR A 75 -13.22 -14.02 -3.19
C TYR A 75 -13.88 -15.36 -3.50
N LYS A 76 -13.49 -16.06 -4.57
CA LYS A 76 -14.05 -17.38 -4.91
C LYS A 76 -13.90 -18.39 -3.77
N ASN A 77 -12.72 -18.46 -3.13
CA ASN A 77 -12.44 -19.43 -2.08
C ASN A 77 -12.89 -18.97 -0.69
N LEU A 78 -13.09 -17.67 -0.48
CA LEU A 78 -13.49 -17.08 0.80
C LEU A 78 -14.87 -16.38 0.74
N SER A 79 -15.71 -16.69 -0.25
CA SER A 79 -17.04 -16.09 -0.44
C SER A 79 -18.03 -16.44 0.68
N PHE A 80 -17.72 -17.47 1.47
CA PHE A 80 -18.48 -17.84 2.67
C PHE A 80 -18.34 -16.84 3.83
N LEU A 81 -17.36 -15.92 3.77
CA LEU A 81 -17.19 -14.88 4.79
C LEU A 81 -18.36 -13.91 4.75
N THR A 82 -18.86 -13.56 5.94
CA THR A 82 -19.81 -12.43 6.07
C THR A 82 -19.06 -11.11 5.97
N GLU A 83 -19.73 -10.03 5.54
CA GLU A 83 -19.14 -8.68 5.54
C GLU A 83 -18.64 -8.27 6.92
N SER A 84 -19.34 -8.65 8.00
CA SER A 84 -18.90 -8.39 9.37
C SER A 84 -17.56 -9.05 9.69
N GLN A 85 -17.35 -10.29 9.26
CA GLN A 85 -16.05 -10.97 9.40
C GLN A 85 -14.99 -10.34 8.50
N ALA A 86 -15.36 -9.97 7.27
CA ALA A 86 -14.46 -9.33 6.31
C ALA A 86 -14.11 -7.87 6.67
N CYS A 87 -14.80 -7.25 7.62
CA CYS A 87 -14.43 -5.96 8.20
C CYS A 87 -13.46 -6.09 9.40
N ASP A 88 -13.25 -7.29 9.95
CA ASP A 88 -12.39 -7.50 11.11
C ASP A 88 -10.92 -7.60 10.70
N GLU A 89 -10.12 -6.62 11.12
CA GLU A 89 -8.66 -6.59 10.87
C GLU A 89 -7.98 -7.89 11.31
N ARG A 90 -8.44 -8.52 12.40
CA ARG A 90 -7.82 -9.74 12.94
C ARG A 90 -7.88 -10.89 11.95
N LEU A 91 -8.90 -10.96 11.08
CA LEU A 91 -8.98 -11.97 10.04
C LEU A 91 -7.83 -11.77 9.05
N TRP A 92 -7.70 -10.56 8.52
CA TRP A 92 -6.72 -10.25 7.48
C TRP A 92 -5.30 -10.25 7.99
N ALA A 93 -5.05 -9.67 9.16
CA ALA A 93 -3.76 -9.78 9.84
C ALA A 93 -3.43 -11.26 10.12
N GLY A 94 -4.41 -12.06 10.55
CA GLY A 94 -4.25 -13.50 10.72
C GLY A 94 -3.80 -14.19 9.45
N LEU A 95 -4.52 -14.00 8.34
CA LEU A 95 -4.21 -14.60 7.04
C LEU A 95 -2.86 -14.13 6.46
N CYS A 96 -2.57 -12.83 6.52
CA CYS A 96 -1.32 -12.26 6.04
C CYS A 96 -0.09 -12.77 6.81
N HIS A 97 -0.23 -13.07 8.10
CA HIS A 97 0.87 -13.55 8.95
C HIS A 97 0.90 -15.07 9.12
N SER A 98 -0.11 -15.78 8.65
CA SER A 98 -0.16 -17.25 8.67
C SER A 98 -0.04 -17.80 7.27
N VAL A 99 -1.18 -18.15 6.69
CA VAL A 99 -1.36 -18.85 5.42
C VAL A 99 -0.62 -18.17 4.26
N PHE A 100 -0.67 -16.85 4.18
CA PHE A 100 -0.15 -16.10 3.03
C PHE A 100 1.17 -15.38 3.33
N TYR A 101 1.82 -15.65 4.46
CA TYR A 101 3.02 -14.91 4.87
C TYR A 101 4.15 -14.99 3.84
N GLU A 102 4.52 -16.21 3.45
CA GLU A 102 5.58 -16.42 2.46
C GLU A 102 5.23 -15.80 1.10
N TYR A 103 3.97 -15.98 0.68
CA TYR A 103 3.46 -15.41 -0.55
C TYR A 103 3.55 -13.88 -0.55
N LEU A 104 3.12 -13.22 0.53
CA LEU A 104 3.14 -11.77 0.63
C LEU A 104 4.55 -11.22 0.69
N ARG A 105 5.50 -11.91 1.35
CA ARG A 105 6.91 -11.52 1.29
C ARG A 105 7.42 -11.49 -0.14
N LYS A 106 7.13 -12.53 -0.93
CA LYS A 106 7.51 -12.60 -2.35
C LYS A 106 6.79 -11.53 -3.19
N ARG A 107 5.49 -11.33 -3.01
CA ARG A 107 4.68 -10.33 -3.74
C ARG A 107 5.19 -8.89 -3.55
N TRP A 108 5.75 -8.60 -2.39
CA TRP A 108 6.21 -7.27 -2.01
C TRP A 108 7.74 -7.12 -2.06
N ASP A 109 8.44 -8.07 -2.69
CA ASP A 109 9.90 -8.11 -2.83
C ASP A 109 10.65 -8.08 -1.48
N TYR A 110 10.05 -8.49 -0.37
CA TYR A 110 10.71 -8.43 0.94
C TYR A 110 11.86 -9.44 1.08
N ASP A 111 11.88 -10.47 0.24
CA ASP A 111 12.96 -11.45 0.12
C ASP A 111 14.09 -11.00 -0.82
N LYS A 112 13.85 -9.96 -1.64
CA LYS A 112 14.78 -9.47 -2.66
C LYS A 112 15.33 -8.07 -2.36
N LYS A 113 14.51 -7.18 -1.79
CA LYS A 113 14.80 -5.77 -1.57
C LYS A 113 14.84 -5.46 -0.07
N LYS A 114 15.84 -4.67 0.33
CA LYS A 114 15.88 -4.06 1.66
C LYS A 114 15.17 -2.71 1.62
N PRO A 115 14.48 -2.30 2.70
CA PRO A 115 13.86 -0.99 2.75
C PRO A 115 14.92 0.12 2.80
N LYS A 116 14.65 1.27 2.17
CA LYS A 116 15.58 2.42 2.20
C LYS A 116 15.64 3.04 3.60
N THR A 117 14.49 3.10 4.27
CA THR A 117 14.39 3.61 5.65
C THR A 117 13.47 2.73 6.51
N GLN A 118 13.69 2.76 7.83
CA GLN A 118 12.77 2.13 8.79
C GLN A 118 11.35 2.68 8.68
N LYS A 119 11.19 4.00 8.52
CA LYS A 119 9.88 4.66 8.44
C LYS A 119 9.06 4.13 7.26
N GLU A 120 9.69 4.02 6.10
CA GLU A 120 9.09 3.44 4.88
C GLU A 120 8.72 1.97 5.11
N ALA A 121 9.64 1.17 5.65
CA ALA A 121 9.41 -0.25 5.93
C ALA A 121 8.18 -0.45 6.83
N VAL A 122 8.12 0.29 7.93
CA VAL A 122 7.02 0.24 8.89
C VAL A 122 5.71 0.71 8.25
N SER A 123 5.74 1.78 7.46
CA SER A 123 4.55 2.27 6.75
C SER A 123 4.01 1.21 5.79
N ASN A 124 4.88 0.60 5.00
CA ASN A 124 4.53 -0.43 4.02
C ASN A 124 4.02 -1.71 4.69
N ILE A 125 4.65 -2.16 5.78
CA ILE A 125 4.16 -3.32 6.54
C ILE A 125 2.78 -3.00 7.16
N LYS A 126 2.59 -1.81 7.72
CA LYS A 126 1.29 -1.38 8.28
C LYS A 126 0.18 -1.43 7.23
N SER A 127 0.43 -0.91 6.03
CA SER A 127 -0.59 -0.89 4.97
C SER A 127 -0.84 -2.27 4.36
N ARG A 128 0.20 -3.09 4.18
CA ARG A 128 0.14 -4.37 3.46
C ARG A 128 -0.32 -5.54 4.32
N PHE A 129 0.07 -5.59 5.60
CA PHE A 129 -0.18 -6.72 6.51
C PHE A 129 -1.24 -6.46 7.57
N PHE A 130 -1.55 -5.19 7.86
CA PHE A 130 -2.50 -4.75 8.87
C PHE A 130 -3.57 -3.85 8.26
N PHE A 131 -4.50 -3.36 9.08
CA PHE A 131 -5.34 -2.21 8.74
C PHE A 131 -4.71 -0.93 9.31
N SER A 132 -4.61 0.09 8.46
CA SER A 132 -4.06 1.40 8.80
C SER A 132 -4.86 2.50 8.11
N GLY A 133 -5.09 3.63 8.78
CA GLY A 133 -5.89 4.73 8.22
C GLY A 133 -7.41 4.53 8.36
N GLY A 134 -7.85 3.72 9.32
CA GLY A 134 -9.26 3.37 9.53
C GLY A 134 -9.69 2.10 8.81
N ILE A 135 -10.94 1.67 9.05
CA ILE A 135 -11.46 0.40 8.52
C ILE A 135 -11.45 0.42 6.99
N ARG A 136 -12.03 1.46 6.36
CA ARG A 136 -12.14 1.56 4.90
C ARG A 136 -10.78 1.51 4.21
N ALA A 137 -9.79 2.23 4.72
CA ALA A 137 -8.42 2.17 4.21
C ALA A 137 -7.85 0.75 4.35
N GLY A 138 -8.08 0.08 5.48
CA GLY A 138 -7.73 -1.31 5.68
C GLY A 138 -8.35 -2.26 4.65
N LEU A 139 -9.64 -2.09 4.34
CA LEU A 139 -10.37 -2.94 3.38
C LEU A 139 -9.71 -2.95 2.00
N TYR A 140 -9.15 -1.82 1.57
CA TYR A 140 -8.64 -1.65 0.20
C TYR A 140 -7.11 -1.48 0.09
N ARG A 141 -6.38 -1.37 1.22
CA ARG A 141 -4.90 -1.30 1.24
C ARG A 141 -4.26 -2.60 1.71
N ASN A 142 -4.91 -3.34 2.62
CA ASN A 142 -4.39 -4.62 3.07
C ASN A 142 -4.31 -5.61 1.90
N SER A 143 -3.19 -6.33 1.79
CA SER A 143 -2.85 -7.13 0.61
C SER A 143 -3.90 -8.18 0.23
N ILE A 144 -4.55 -8.77 1.24
CA ILE A 144 -5.55 -9.83 1.03
C ILE A 144 -6.97 -9.30 1.17
N ALA A 145 -7.22 -8.38 2.12
CA ALA A 145 -8.55 -7.80 2.30
C ALA A 145 -9.04 -7.11 1.03
N LYS A 146 -8.15 -6.36 0.35
CA LYS A 146 -8.49 -5.67 -0.91
C LYS A 146 -8.97 -6.63 -1.98
N CYS A 147 -8.32 -7.79 -2.10
CA CYS A 147 -8.69 -8.82 -3.05
C CYS A 147 -10.10 -9.35 -2.75
N TRP A 148 -10.43 -9.57 -1.48
CA TRP A 148 -11.76 -10.03 -1.09
C TRP A 148 -12.84 -8.99 -1.37
N TRP A 149 -12.64 -7.72 -0.98
CA TRP A 149 -13.64 -6.67 -1.14
C TRP A 149 -13.87 -6.30 -2.60
N VAL A 150 -12.81 -6.21 -3.41
CA VAL A 150 -12.93 -6.00 -4.86
C VAL A 150 -13.64 -7.19 -5.51
N GLY A 151 -13.21 -8.41 -5.19
CA GLY A 151 -13.86 -9.62 -5.69
C GLY A 151 -15.34 -9.70 -5.29
N ARG A 152 -15.70 -9.33 -4.05
CA ARG A 152 -17.09 -9.23 -3.61
C ARG A 152 -17.85 -8.22 -4.47
N ASN A 153 -17.42 -6.95 -4.46
CA ASN A 153 -18.18 -5.86 -5.08
C ASN A 153 -18.39 -6.06 -6.58
N THR A 154 -17.50 -6.82 -7.23
CA THR A 154 -17.57 -7.13 -8.66
C THR A 154 -18.18 -8.48 -9.00
N TYR A 155 -18.47 -9.32 -8.01
CA TYR A 155 -19.03 -10.65 -8.25
C TYR A 155 -20.54 -10.61 -8.45
N ASP A 156 -21.00 -11.26 -9.52
CA ASP A 156 -22.41 -11.42 -9.84
C ASP A 156 -22.72 -12.86 -10.22
N ALA A 157 -23.36 -13.60 -9.31
CA ALA A 157 -23.72 -15.00 -9.54
C ALA A 157 -24.75 -15.19 -10.67
N THR A 158 -25.43 -14.12 -11.10
CA THR A 158 -26.45 -14.19 -12.15
C THR A 158 -25.83 -14.17 -13.55
N ASN A 159 -24.58 -13.71 -13.69
CA ASN A 159 -23.87 -13.68 -14.96
C ASN A 159 -23.23 -15.04 -15.28
N SER A 160 -23.13 -15.34 -16.58
CA SER A 160 -22.41 -16.53 -17.07
C SER A 160 -20.93 -16.52 -16.67
N ASN A 161 -20.33 -15.34 -16.65
CA ASN A 161 -19.04 -15.05 -16.04
C ASN A 161 -19.27 -14.23 -14.76
N PRO A 162 -19.18 -14.83 -13.56
CA PRO A 162 -19.46 -14.12 -12.33
C PRO A 162 -18.50 -12.97 -12.00
N PHE A 163 -17.34 -12.89 -12.65
CA PHE A 163 -16.37 -11.80 -12.46
C PHE A 163 -16.33 -10.83 -13.65
N GLU A 164 -17.37 -10.80 -14.48
CA GLU A 164 -17.42 -9.93 -15.67
C GLU A 164 -17.15 -8.46 -15.34
N LYS A 165 -17.68 -7.93 -14.23
CA LYS A 165 -17.44 -6.54 -13.81
C LYS A 165 -15.97 -6.27 -13.54
N LEU A 166 -15.27 -7.22 -12.91
CA LEU A 166 -13.83 -7.11 -12.67
C LEU A 166 -13.07 -7.19 -14.00
N ASP A 167 -13.47 -8.06 -14.93
CA ASP A 167 -12.87 -8.19 -16.26
C ASP A 167 -13.02 -6.92 -17.11
N ILE A 168 -14.11 -6.18 -16.92
CA ILE A 168 -14.34 -4.88 -17.54
C ILE A 168 -13.40 -3.83 -16.92
N ILE A 169 -13.29 -3.76 -15.59
CA ILE A 169 -12.34 -2.88 -14.89
C ILE A 169 -10.90 -3.14 -15.36
N GLY A 170 -10.52 -4.40 -15.54
CA GLY A 170 -9.24 -4.83 -16.12
C GLY A 170 -8.05 -4.77 -15.17
N SER A 171 -6.96 -5.43 -15.55
CA SER A 171 -5.74 -5.56 -14.74
C SER A 171 -4.74 -4.42 -14.89
N ASN A 172 -4.85 -3.60 -15.95
CA ASN A 172 -4.01 -2.42 -16.10
C ASN A 172 -4.30 -1.39 -15.01
N ASP A 173 -3.24 -0.90 -14.35
CA ASP A 173 -3.31 0.06 -13.24
C ASP A 173 -4.27 -0.35 -12.12
N ILE A 174 -4.48 -1.66 -11.91
CA ILE A 174 -5.53 -2.15 -11.02
C ILE A 174 -5.39 -1.63 -9.58
N SER A 175 -4.17 -1.48 -9.06
CA SER A 175 -3.95 -0.92 -7.72
C SER A 175 -4.54 0.49 -7.60
N SER A 176 -4.29 1.32 -8.61
CA SER A 176 -4.77 2.70 -8.67
C SER A 176 -6.28 2.76 -8.97
N LYS A 177 -6.79 1.88 -9.84
CA LYS A 177 -8.24 1.71 -10.05
C LYS A 177 -8.93 1.24 -8.77
N ILE A 178 -8.32 0.37 -7.99
CA ILE A 178 -8.87 -0.09 -6.71
C ILE A 178 -8.98 1.09 -5.75
N SER A 179 -7.92 1.89 -5.67
CA SER A 179 -7.92 3.10 -4.86
C SER A 179 -9.01 4.07 -5.30
N ASP A 180 -9.07 4.40 -6.58
CA ASP A 180 -10.02 5.41 -7.08
C ASP A 180 -11.46 4.88 -7.02
N ILE A 181 -11.76 3.71 -7.58
CA ILE A 181 -13.13 3.20 -7.65
C ILE A 181 -13.66 2.81 -6.26
N PHE A 182 -12.88 2.06 -5.47
CA PHE A 182 -13.41 1.46 -4.24
C PHE A 182 -12.98 2.17 -2.97
N TYR A 183 -11.74 2.66 -2.84
CA TYR A 183 -11.32 3.32 -1.61
C TYR A 183 -11.83 4.75 -1.52
N SER A 184 -11.49 5.59 -2.51
CA SER A 184 -11.75 7.05 -2.51
C SER A 184 -13.23 7.38 -2.74
N ASN A 185 -13.97 6.49 -3.41
CA ASN A 185 -15.36 6.73 -3.77
C ASN A 185 -16.31 5.81 -2.99
N ASN A 186 -17.02 6.36 -2.00
CA ASN A 186 -17.92 5.59 -1.15
C ASN A 186 -19.12 4.99 -1.90
N PHE A 187 -19.56 5.65 -2.97
CA PHE A 187 -20.71 5.23 -3.78
C PHE A 187 -20.53 3.85 -4.41
N SER A 188 -19.29 3.38 -4.59
CA SER A 188 -18.99 2.04 -5.14
C SER A 188 -19.47 0.89 -4.25
N SER A 189 -19.85 1.19 -3.00
CA SER A 189 -20.47 0.22 -2.09
C SER A 189 -21.93 -0.06 -2.48
N ASN A 190 -22.55 0.81 -3.30
CA ASN A 190 -23.87 0.58 -3.88
C ASN A 190 -23.71 -0.19 -5.22
N PRO A 191 -24.29 -1.39 -5.35
CA PRO A 191 -24.14 -2.21 -6.55
C PRO A 191 -24.73 -1.57 -7.81
N VAL A 192 -25.77 -0.73 -7.70
CA VAL A 192 -26.37 -0.03 -8.84
C VAL A 192 -25.38 0.99 -9.41
N ILE A 193 -24.81 1.83 -8.54
CA ILE A 193 -23.84 2.86 -8.95
C ILE A 193 -22.58 2.22 -9.51
N LEU A 194 -22.04 1.19 -8.84
CA LEU A 194 -20.86 0.47 -9.35
C LEU A 194 -21.14 -0.17 -10.71
N THR A 195 -22.31 -0.75 -10.91
CA THR A 195 -22.66 -1.36 -12.21
C THR A 195 -22.78 -0.30 -13.29
N GLY A 196 -23.37 0.86 -13.02
CA GLY A 196 -23.40 1.97 -13.98
C GLY A 196 -22.01 2.48 -14.38
N VAL A 197 -21.10 2.65 -13.41
CA VAL A 197 -19.70 2.98 -13.69
C VAL A 197 -19.03 1.90 -14.55
N VAL A 198 -19.24 0.62 -14.25
CA VAL A 198 -18.66 -0.50 -15.01
C VAL A 198 -19.22 -0.55 -16.43
N ASN A 199 -20.53 -0.33 -16.62
CA ASN A 199 -21.15 -0.29 -17.95
C ASN A 199 -20.59 0.85 -18.79
N ALA A 200 -20.36 2.02 -18.20
CA ALA A 200 -19.71 3.12 -18.90
C ALA A 200 -18.32 2.72 -19.41
N LEU A 201 -17.50 2.08 -18.55
CA LEU A 201 -16.18 1.57 -18.97
C LEU A 201 -16.31 0.49 -20.06
N LYS A 202 -17.34 -0.36 -20.00
CA LYS A 202 -17.62 -1.38 -21.00
C LYS A 202 -17.92 -0.77 -22.36
N ASN A 203 -18.73 0.29 -22.43
CA ASN A 203 -19.08 0.97 -23.68
C ASN A 203 -17.83 1.41 -24.46
N PHE A 204 -16.91 2.12 -23.80
CA PHE A 204 -15.67 2.55 -24.44
C PHE A 204 -14.76 1.37 -24.83
N LYS A 205 -14.73 0.32 -24.02
CA LYS A 205 -13.97 -0.90 -24.34
C LYS A 205 -14.52 -1.60 -25.59
N ASP A 206 -15.84 -1.71 -25.71
CA ASP A 206 -16.51 -2.33 -26.85
C ASP A 206 -16.38 -1.50 -28.13
N GLU A 207 -16.28 -0.17 -28.00
CA GLU A 207 -15.96 0.76 -29.10
C GLU A 207 -14.48 0.74 -29.52
N GLY A 208 -13.61 0.12 -28.72
CA GLY A 208 -12.15 0.13 -28.93
C GLY A 208 -11.47 1.44 -28.51
N THR A 209 -12.14 2.28 -27.72
CA THR A 209 -11.59 3.51 -27.15
C THR A 209 -10.78 3.20 -25.90
N GLN A 210 -9.48 3.53 -25.92
CA GLN A 210 -8.63 3.32 -24.76
C GLN A 210 -8.81 4.45 -23.75
N LEU A 211 -9.21 4.08 -22.53
CA LEU A 211 -9.33 5.02 -21.42
C LEU A 211 -8.10 4.93 -20.51
N THR A 212 -7.57 6.09 -20.13
CA THR A 212 -6.56 6.23 -19.08
C THR A 212 -7.22 6.53 -17.74
N LEU A 213 -6.66 5.99 -16.65
CA LEU A 213 -7.18 6.24 -15.31
C LEU A 213 -7.16 7.74 -14.97
N LYS A 214 -6.05 8.42 -15.23
CA LYS A 214 -5.80 9.79 -14.80
C LYS A 214 -6.64 10.81 -15.58
N GLU A 215 -6.81 10.64 -16.89
CA GLU A 215 -7.47 11.64 -17.73
C GLU A 215 -8.97 11.39 -17.85
N HIS A 216 -9.42 10.13 -17.84
CA HIS A 216 -10.81 9.80 -18.16
C HIS A 216 -11.58 9.29 -16.94
N ILE A 217 -11.05 8.26 -16.26
CA ILE A 217 -11.80 7.55 -15.22
C ILE A 217 -11.87 8.38 -13.94
N ARG A 218 -10.73 8.83 -13.41
CA ARG A 218 -10.67 9.57 -12.13
C ARG A 218 -11.50 10.86 -12.17
N PRO A 219 -11.41 11.72 -13.21
CA PRO A 219 -12.25 12.91 -13.29
C PRO A 219 -13.75 12.56 -13.32
N SER A 220 -14.14 11.48 -14.00
CA SER A 220 -15.54 11.05 -14.05
C SER A 220 -16.05 10.52 -12.71
N LEU A 221 -15.21 9.83 -11.95
CA LEU A 221 -15.55 9.42 -10.58
C LEU A 221 -15.65 10.63 -9.64
N GLN A 222 -14.78 11.63 -9.80
CA GLN A 222 -14.84 12.89 -9.05
C GLN A 222 -16.10 13.69 -9.37
N LEU A 223 -16.49 13.77 -10.64
CA LEU A 223 -17.76 14.36 -11.05
C LEU A 223 -18.94 13.64 -10.38
N LEU A 224 -18.95 12.31 -10.41
CA LEU A 224 -20.02 11.53 -9.80
C LEU A 224 -20.12 11.77 -8.29
N ASN A 225 -18.99 11.85 -7.59
CA ASN A 225 -18.92 12.28 -6.18
C ASN A 225 -19.50 13.69 -5.98
N ALA A 226 -19.15 14.63 -6.85
CA ALA A 226 -19.64 16.01 -6.77
C ALA A 226 -21.16 16.10 -6.98
N ILE A 227 -21.69 15.33 -7.95
CA ILE A 227 -23.14 15.19 -8.17
C ILE A 227 -23.81 14.63 -6.91
N GLY A 228 -23.18 13.66 -6.23
CA GLY A 228 -23.66 13.12 -4.97
C GLY A 228 -23.73 14.11 -3.80
N GLY A 229 -23.07 15.26 -3.91
CA GLY A 229 -23.23 16.37 -2.98
C GLY A 229 -24.52 17.18 -3.20
N GLY A 230 -25.06 17.17 -4.43
CA GLY A 230 -26.28 17.91 -4.81
C GLY A 230 -27.52 17.04 -5.01
N VAL A 231 -27.34 15.73 -5.28
CA VAL A 231 -28.40 14.76 -5.54
C VAL A 231 -28.13 13.48 -4.74
N ILE A 232 -29.18 12.78 -4.33
CA ILE A 232 -29.05 11.45 -3.71
C ILE A 232 -28.74 10.45 -4.84
N LEU A 233 -27.46 10.07 -5.00
CA LEU A 233 -27.05 9.12 -6.05
C LEU A 233 -27.80 7.79 -5.99
N ASP A 234 -28.20 7.36 -4.80
CA ASP A 234 -28.97 6.12 -4.61
C ASP A 234 -30.36 6.13 -5.28
N CYS A 235 -30.84 7.30 -5.72
CA CYS A 235 -32.08 7.43 -6.47
C CYS A 235 -31.88 7.33 -8.00
N LEU A 236 -30.64 7.36 -8.48
CA LEU A 236 -30.33 7.23 -9.90
C LEU A 236 -30.31 5.76 -10.30
N SER A 237 -30.83 5.46 -11.49
CA SER A 237 -30.76 4.16 -12.11
C SER A 237 -29.36 3.84 -12.64
N GLU A 238 -29.11 2.57 -12.92
CA GLU A 238 -27.88 2.10 -13.54
C GLU A 238 -27.59 2.82 -14.87
N ASP A 239 -28.62 3.02 -15.69
CA ASP A 239 -28.52 3.71 -16.99
C ASP A 239 -28.17 5.20 -16.80
N GLU A 240 -28.82 5.91 -15.86
CA GLU A 240 -28.50 7.31 -15.56
C GLU A 240 -27.05 7.49 -15.08
N ILE A 241 -26.56 6.60 -14.23
CA ILE A 241 -25.15 6.62 -13.80
C ILE A 241 -24.22 6.33 -14.99
N THR A 242 -24.59 5.39 -15.85
CA THR A 242 -23.82 5.05 -17.06
C THR A 242 -23.70 6.28 -17.96
N ASP A 243 -24.82 6.94 -18.26
CA ASP A 243 -24.90 8.12 -19.12
C ASP A 243 -24.07 9.27 -18.57
N ILE A 244 -24.17 9.58 -17.27
CA ILE A 244 -23.35 10.62 -16.62
C ILE A 244 -21.85 10.39 -16.82
N VAL A 245 -21.39 9.15 -16.63
CA VAL A 245 -19.97 8.81 -16.77
C VAL A 245 -19.55 8.83 -18.24
N VAL A 246 -20.37 8.32 -19.15
CA VAL A 246 -20.11 8.32 -20.60
C VAL A 246 -20.04 9.73 -21.15
N ASP A 247 -21.01 10.59 -20.82
CA ASP A 247 -21.08 11.97 -21.28
C ASP A 247 -19.85 12.77 -20.83
N ASN A 248 -19.42 12.60 -19.58
CA ASN A 248 -18.23 13.27 -19.08
C ASN A 248 -16.96 12.80 -19.78
N ILE A 249 -16.81 11.50 -20.02
CA ILE A 249 -15.64 10.96 -20.74
C ILE A 249 -15.62 11.47 -22.18
N TYR A 250 -16.75 11.49 -22.88
CA TYR A 250 -16.81 12.08 -24.23
C TYR A 250 -16.50 13.57 -24.22
N GLY A 251 -17.01 14.33 -23.23
CA GLY A 251 -16.66 15.74 -23.06
C GLY A 251 -15.15 15.95 -22.92
N ILE A 252 -14.50 15.16 -22.06
CA ILE A 252 -13.03 15.17 -21.90
C ILE A 252 -12.32 14.86 -23.21
N ILE A 253 -12.75 13.83 -23.95
CA ILE A 253 -12.16 13.44 -25.23
C ILE A 253 -12.32 14.54 -26.30
N GLN A 254 -13.45 15.25 -26.28
CA GLN A 254 -13.74 16.34 -27.22
C GLN A 254 -13.08 17.67 -26.84
N GLY A 255 -12.45 17.75 -25.67
CA GLY A 255 -11.78 18.97 -25.17
C GLY A 255 -12.69 19.92 -24.40
N ASP A 256 -13.90 19.48 -24.04
CA ASP A 256 -14.79 20.22 -23.16
C ASP A 256 -14.30 20.05 -21.71
N ASN A 257 -13.62 21.08 -21.20
CA ASN A 257 -13.36 21.20 -19.77
C ASN A 257 -14.70 21.50 -19.07
N LEU A 258 -15.44 20.46 -18.70
CA LEU A 258 -16.57 20.54 -17.76
C LEU A 258 -16.06 20.96 -16.38
N GLY A 259 -15.66 22.23 -16.23
CA GLY A 259 -15.70 23.10 -15.04
C GLY A 259 -15.29 22.60 -13.65
N VAL A 260 -14.78 21.39 -13.46
CA VAL A 260 -14.30 20.90 -12.17
C VAL A 260 -12.83 21.32 -12.06
N GLU A 261 -12.58 22.42 -11.36
CA GLU A 261 -11.22 22.74 -10.90
C GLU A 261 -10.77 21.61 -9.96
N VAL A 262 -9.74 20.89 -10.41
CA VAL A 262 -9.15 19.76 -9.69
C VAL A 262 -8.23 20.32 -8.62
N ASP A 263 -8.74 20.50 -7.40
CA ASP A 263 -7.88 20.62 -6.22
C ASP A 263 -7.18 19.28 -6.00
N SER A 264 -5.91 19.22 -6.40
CA SER A 264 -5.05 18.05 -6.24
C SER A 264 -4.38 17.97 -4.85
N GLU A 265 -4.79 18.82 -3.90
CA GLU A 265 -4.09 18.99 -2.62
C GLU A 265 -4.62 18.19 -1.43
N ASP A 266 -5.67 17.39 -1.59
CA ASP A 266 -6.13 16.52 -0.50
C ASP A 266 -5.36 15.18 -0.47
N GLY A 267 -4.14 15.23 0.06
CA GLY A 267 -3.60 14.19 0.94
C GLY A 267 -3.62 12.73 0.46
N TYR A 268 -3.20 12.45 -0.77
CA TYR A 268 -2.87 11.08 -1.19
C TYR A 268 -1.37 10.89 -1.08
N ALA A 269 -0.88 10.60 0.13
CA ALA A 269 0.48 10.12 0.31
C ALA A 269 0.71 8.95 -0.65
N ASP A 270 1.67 9.13 -1.56
CA ASP A 270 2.19 8.20 -2.56
C ASP A 270 1.66 6.78 -2.36
N LEU A 271 0.61 6.45 -3.12
CA LEU A 271 0.32 5.06 -3.42
C LEU A 271 1.53 4.58 -4.19
N ASP A 272 2.18 3.51 -3.72
CA ASP A 272 3.26 2.81 -4.40
C ASP A 272 2.86 2.61 -5.88
N ASP A 273 3.30 3.55 -6.73
CA ASP A 273 3.24 3.44 -8.18
C ASP A 273 4.33 2.45 -8.57
N ASP A 274 4.01 1.18 -8.35
CA ASP A 274 4.86 0.03 -8.63
C ASP A 274 5.00 -0.22 -10.17
N ASN A 275 4.65 0.78 -11.01
CA ASN A 275 4.97 0.87 -12.42
C ASN A 275 6.32 1.60 -12.62
N GLU A 276 7.39 1.13 -11.96
CA GLU A 276 8.73 1.42 -12.47
C GLU A 276 8.87 0.73 -13.83
N LYS A 277 8.76 1.54 -14.90
CA LYS A 277 9.31 1.19 -16.20
C LYS A 277 10.77 0.82 -15.98
N THR A 278 11.16 -0.36 -16.43
CA THR A 278 12.55 -0.74 -16.68
C THR A 278 13.17 0.30 -17.62
N GLU A 279 13.88 1.26 -17.07
CA GLU A 279 14.90 2.02 -17.79
C GLU A 279 16.26 1.50 -17.34
N ASP A 280 16.92 0.80 -18.26
CA ASP A 280 18.36 0.55 -18.21
C ASP A 280 19.08 1.89 -18.02
N VAL A 281 19.60 2.14 -16.82
CA VAL A 281 20.60 3.17 -16.60
C VAL A 281 21.81 2.54 -15.95
N SER A 282 22.86 2.45 -16.76
CA SER A 282 24.21 2.05 -16.40
C SER A 282 24.64 2.57 -15.03
N ASP A 283 24.99 1.64 -14.15
CA ASP A 283 25.64 1.87 -12.87
C ASP A 283 26.90 2.74 -13.01
N THR A 284 26.82 3.95 -12.49
CA THR A 284 27.93 4.60 -11.78
C THR A 284 27.33 5.48 -10.69
N LEU A 285 27.04 4.90 -9.53
CA LEU A 285 26.66 5.66 -8.34
C LEU A 285 27.73 5.47 -7.26
N ASN A 286 28.38 6.58 -6.92
CA ASN A 286 29.20 6.72 -5.73
C ASN A 286 28.32 6.43 -4.49
N GLU A 287 28.83 5.60 -3.58
CA GLU A 287 28.19 5.28 -2.30
C GLU A 287 28.31 6.47 -1.33
N ASP A 288 27.33 7.38 -1.32
CA ASP A 288 27.22 8.35 -0.24
C ASP A 288 26.70 7.66 1.02
N LYS A 289 27.60 7.42 1.99
CA LYS A 289 27.29 6.77 3.28
C LYS A 289 26.68 7.77 4.27
N TYR A 290 25.38 7.64 4.54
CA TYR A 290 24.69 8.44 5.56
C TYR A 290 25.08 8.04 6.99
N ILE A 291 25.12 9.03 7.89
CA ILE A 291 25.36 8.83 9.33
C ILE A 291 24.11 8.23 10.00
N VAL A 292 24.25 7.05 10.62
CA VAL A 292 23.22 6.40 11.45
C VAL A 292 23.71 6.12 12.87
N VAL A 293 22.80 5.73 13.76
CA VAL A 293 23.14 5.31 15.13
C VAL A 293 24.05 4.08 15.10
N GLY A 294 25.15 4.11 15.85
CA GLY A 294 26.23 3.14 15.82
C GLY A 294 27.51 3.69 15.18
N HIS A 295 27.42 4.66 14.28
CA HIS A 295 28.59 5.19 13.57
C HIS A 295 29.49 6.06 14.45
N LYS A 296 30.78 6.10 14.09
CA LYS A 296 31.73 7.11 14.55
C LYS A 296 31.99 8.08 13.40
N VAL A 297 31.80 9.37 13.67
CA VAL A 297 31.90 10.41 12.65
C VAL A 297 33.07 11.32 13.00
N GLU A 298 33.98 11.50 12.05
CA GLU A 298 35.03 12.52 12.14
C GLU A 298 34.48 13.85 11.64
N VAL A 299 34.58 14.89 12.47
CA VAL A 299 34.13 16.24 12.16
C VAL A 299 35.24 17.27 12.41
N LEU A 300 35.27 18.31 11.58
CA LEU A 300 36.09 19.51 11.76
C LEU A 300 35.24 20.62 12.38
N GLU A 301 35.63 21.13 13.54
CA GLU A 301 35.05 22.36 14.10
C GLU A 301 35.69 23.59 13.45
N ILE A 302 34.97 24.25 12.55
CA ILE A 302 35.49 25.30 11.65
C ILE A 302 36.10 26.47 12.43
N GLU A 303 35.49 26.87 13.55
CA GLU A 303 35.92 28.04 14.31
C GLU A 303 37.24 27.83 15.08
N THR A 304 37.62 26.57 15.34
CA THR A 304 38.81 26.25 16.14
C THR A 304 39.82 25.38 15.40
N ASP A 305 39.51 25.00 14.16
CA ASP A 305 40.28 24.07 13.33
C ASP A 305 40.58 22.73 14.05
N ALA A 306 39.66 22.31 14.93
CA ALA A 306 39.83 21.14 15.78
C ALA A 306 39.10 19.92 15.20
N HIS A 307 39.84 18.83 14.97
CA HIS A 307 39.28 17.54 14.60
C HIS A 307 38.69 16.82 15.81
N LYS A 308 37.46 16.30 15.67
CA LYS A 308 36.74 15.58 16.72
C LYS A 308 36.10 14.31 16.16
N ILE A 309 36.09 13.27 16.98
CA ILE A 309 35.36 12.03 16.67
C ILE A 309 34.11 11.99 17.56
N ILE A 310 32.94 11.95 16.92
CA ILE A 310 31.65 11.91 17.59
C ILE A 310 31.06 10.52 17.40
N SER A 311 30.78 9.84 18.51
CA SER A 311 30.05 8.56 18.48
C SER A 311 28.55 8.84 18.50
N VAL A 312 27.85 8.40 17.45
CA VAL A 312 26.40 8.58 17.31
C VAL A 312 25.70 7.41 18.00
N ASN A 313 25.64 7.45 19.33
CA ASN A 313 25.05 6.39 20.15
C ASN A 313 24.10 6.95 21.21
N TYR A 314 23.26 6.07 21.75
CA TYR A 314 22.44 6.39 22.92
C TYR A 314 23.32 6.62 24.16
N LEU A 315 22.91 7.56 25.01
CA LEU A 315 23.52 7.72 26.33
C LEU A 315 23.28 6.43 27.15
N PRO A 316 24.30 5.91 27.86
CA PRO A 316 24.20 4.64 28.57
C PRO A 316 22.96 4.54 29.47
N GLY A 317 22.14 3.50 29.28
CA GLY A 317 20.94 3.26 30.08
C GLY A 317 19.76 4.18 29.77
N THR A 318 19.79 4.94 28.66
CA THR A 318 18.69 5.82 28.25
C THR A 318 18.37 5.67 26.76
N THR A 319 17.21 6.18 26.33
CA THR A 319 16.83 6.28 24.91
C THR A 319 17.22 7.62 24.28
N ASN A 320 18.02 8.44 24.98
CA ASN A 320 18.39 9.78 24.53
C ASN A 320 19.73 9.76 23.79
N ILE A 321 19.76 10.34 22.60
CA ILE A 321 20.99 10.58 21.83
C ILE A 321 21.52 11.97 22.19
N PRO A 322 22.84 12.17 22.35
CA PRO A 322 23.43 13.49 22.57
C PRO A 322 22.96 14.50 21.51
N PRO A 323 22.58 15.74 21.87
CA PRO A 323 21.98 16.70 20.94
C PRO A 323 22.80 16.98 19.68
N LEU A 324 24.13 17.07 19.80
CA LEU A 324 25.03 17.21 18.66
C LEU A 324 25.01 15.97 17.76
N ALA A 325 25.10 14.76 18.33
CA ALA A 325 25.03 13.51 17.58
C ALA A 325 23.68 13.33 16.87
N LYS A 326 22.58 13.79 17.48
CA LYS A 326 21.25 13.78 16.87
C LYS A 326 21.17 14.67 15.63
N GLN A 327 21.87 15.81 15.61
CA GLN A 327 21.90 16.70 14.44
C GLN A 327 22.74 16.19 13.27
N LEU A 328 23.62 15.21 13.52
CA LEU A 328 24.45 14.59 12.49
C LEU A 328 23.73 13.43 11.77
N LEU A 329 22.64 12.91 12.33
CA LEU A 329 21.88 11.81 11.71
C LEU A 329 21.35 12.18 10.33
N GLY A 330 21.55 11.29 9.37
CA GLY A 330 21.08 11.46 7.98
C GLY A 330 21.93 12.40 7.11
N LYS A 331 23.03 12.95 7.65
CA LYS A 331 24.02 13.72 6.88
C LYS A 331 25.09 12.82 6.27
N ILE A 332 25.78 13.30 5.25
CA ILE A 332 26.85 12.61 4.52
C ILE A 332 28.21 13.31 4.67
N GLU A 333 29.26 12.70 4.12
CA GLU A 333 30.58 13.33 4.03
C GLU A 333 30.50 14.64 3.23
N GLY A 334 31.14 15.70 3.74
CA GLY A 334 31.08 17.04 3.16
C GLY A 334 29.99 17.95 3.74
N ASP A 335 28.95 17.40 4.37
CA ASP A 335 27.88 18.19 5.00
C ASP A 335 28.36 18.97 6.23
N THR A 336 27.66 20.05 6.56
CA THR A 336 27.94 20.87 7.75
C THR A 336 26.77 20.86 8.75
N SER A 337 27.06 21.05 10.04
CA SER A 337 26.07 21.12 11.11
C SER A 337 26.39 22.20 12.13
N PHE A 338 25.39 22.99 12.53
CA PHE A 338 25.56 24.07 13.50
C PHE A 338 24.99 23.70 14.87
N PHE A 339 25.83 23.75 15.90
CA PHE A 339 25.45 23.41 17.27
C PHE A 339 26.18 24.29 18.29
N ASN A 340 25.44 24.87 19.25
CA ASN A 340 25.97 25.72 20.32
C ASN A 340 26.97 26.81 19.86
N GLY A 341 26.65 27.50 18.75
CA GLY A 341 27.48 28.59 18.24
C GLY A 341 28.69 28.16 17.42
N LYS A 342 28.79 26.87 17.05
CA LYS A 342 29.92 26.26 16.34
C LYS A 342 29.45 25.46 15.14
N THR A 343 30.29 25.41 14.12
CA THR A 343 30.01 24.75 12.84
C THR A 343 30.92 23.54 12.68
N TYR A 344 30.31 22.39 12.43
CA TYR A 344 30.96 21.10 12.30
C TYR A 344 30.84 20.59 10.86
N GLN A 345 31.95 20.45 10.14
CA GLN A 345 31.99 19.81 8.83
C GLN A 345 32.27 18.32 8.97
N ILE A 346 31.51 17.47 8.30
CA ILE A 346 31.67 16.02 8.33
C ILE A 346 32.78 15.64 7.36
N LEU A 347 33.85 15.06 7.89
CA LEU A 347 35.03 14.66 7.10
C LEU A 347 34.99 13.19 6.71
N LYS A 348 34.45 12.32 7.57
CA LYS A 348 34.40 10.87 7.32
C LYS A 348 33.41 10.17 8.24
N VAL A 349 32.80 9.10 7.73
CA VAL A 349 31.90 8.22 8.49
C VAL A 349 32.50 6.81 8.59
N ASP A 350 32.93 6.42 9.79
CA ASP A 350 33.43 5.07 10.06
C ASP A 350 32.31 4.17 10.60
N ILE A 351 32.09 3.05 9.91
CA ILE A 351 31.18 1.98 10.31
C ILE A 351 31.92 1.12 11.33
N SER A 352 31.44 1.10 12.58
CA SER A 352 32.02 0.27 13.65
C SER A 352 31.62 -1.18 13.55
#